data_AF-A0A0F7U5G0-F1
#
_entry.id   AF-A0A0F7U5G0-F1
#
_cell.length_a   1.000
_cell.length_b   1.000
_cell.length_c   1.000
_cell.angle_alpha   90.00
_cell.angle_beta   90.00
_cell.angle_gamma   90.00
#
_symmetry.space_group_name_H-M   'P 1'
#
loop_
_entity.id
_entity.type
_entity.pdbx_description
1 polymer ?
#
loop_
_entity_poly.entity_id
_entity_poly.type
_entity_poly.pdbx_seq_one_letter_code
_entity_poly.pdbx_strand_id
1 'polypeptide(L)'
;MSPPYVPSVAGAELFGHIEVAPAPSSGTKAGPIAAEEYQRELINNVGCMIAVIVALAVFQFTPKRKLSDFSARKLTHISMGTLLLLLKTEGHSYVKIFIIIVAVCAILSSLYKPLRFAKKRDKGVILFNAIVAVWAVFDLPFSALAPMFYADPCGAIVGTLVESPKWKGDKTVAGSAAVFVVTLLAAYSVECIWHRVVLAVLCTILEAVGGDYDNMLMSAPVIAYYFLFQHQQHAVNDAWGGLSIRGGFSS
;
A
#
# COMPACT_ATOMS: atom_id res chain seq x y z
N MET A 1 17.53 -40.30 -28.10
CA MET A 1 17.85 -39.15 -27.24
C MET A 1 18.00 -37.94 -28.12
N SER A 2 16.99 -37.07 -28.12
CA SER A 2 17.04 -35.78 -28.80
C SER A 2 17.75 -34.77 -27.89
N PRO A 3 18.57 -33.85 -28.43
CA PRO A 3 19.23 -32.83 -27.61
C PRO A 3 18.18 -31.88 -26.99
N PRO A 4 18.45 -31.31 -25.80
CA PRO A 4 17.58 -30.31 -25.20
C PRO A 4 17.51 -29.07 -26.11
N TYR A 5 16.29 -28.68 -26.45
CA TYR A 5 15.98 -27.50 -27.24
C TYR A 5 16.41 -26.25 -26.46
N VAL A 6 17.41 -25.53 -26.99
CA VAL A 6 17.81 -24.20 -26.51
C VAL A 6 16.89 -23.19 -27.21
N PRO A 7 16.04 -22.44 -26.48
CA PRO A 7 15.19 -21.45 -27.11
C PRO A 7 16.06 -20.34 -27.73
N SER A 8 15.87 -20.14 -29.03
CA SER A 8 16.44 -19.06 -29.81
C SER A 8 15.97 -17.72 -29.24
N VAL A 9 16.93 -16.81 -29.03
CA VAL A 9 16.78 -15.42 -28.55
C VAL A 9 16.15 -14.51 -29.64
N ALA A 10 15.34 -15.07 -30.54
CA ALA A 10 14.69 -14.32 -31.60
C ALA A 10 13.34 -13.77 -31.10
N GLY A 11 13.40 -12.69 -30.32
CA GLY A 11 12.21 -11.94 -29.90
C GLY A 11 12.42 -10.94 -28.76
N ALA A 12 13.54 -11.04 -28.03
CA ALA A 12 13.86 -10.17 -26.90
C ALA A 12 14.58 -8.86 -27.29
N GLU A 13 14.95 -8.68 -28.56
CA GLU A 13 15.98 -7.69 -28.92
C GLU A 13 15.50 -6.26 -29.22
N LEU A 14 14.20 -5.93 -29.13
CA LEU A 14 13.78 -4.54 -29.40
C LEU A 14 13.56 -3.68 -28.14
N PHE A 15 13.42 -4.28 -26.95
CA PHE A 15 13.34 -3.53 -25.68
C PHE A 15 13.98 -4.23 -24.46
N GLY A 16 14.64 -5.39 -24.64
CA GLY A 16 14.98 -6.33 -23.55
C GLY A 16 16.41 -6.29 -23.01
N HIS A 17 17.11 -5.15 -22.99
CA HIS A 17 18.48 -5.11 -22.45
C HIS A 17 18.61 -4.73 -20.96
N ILE A 18 17.51 -4.58 -20.23
CA ILE A 18 17.56 -4.44 -18.78
C ILE A 18 16.42 -5.31 -18.23
N GLU A 19 16.77 -6.31 -17.42
CA GLU A 19 15.89 -7.31 -16.79
C GLU A 19 15.70 -8.63 -17.57
N VAL A 20 16.62 -9.56 -17.27
CA VAL A 20 16.41 -11.00 -17.44
C VAL A 20 15.31 -11.41 -16.46
N ALA A 21 14.25 -12.04 -16.95
CA ALA A 21 13.18 -12.59 -16.10
C ALA A 21 13.79 -13.44 -14.97
N PRO A 22 13.38 -13.27 -13.70
CA PRO A 22 13.92 -14.08 -12.62
C PRO A 22 13.62 -15.56 -12.88
N ALA A 23 14.63 -16.41 -12.66
CA ALA A 23 14.46 -17.85 -12.74
C ALA A 23 13.38 -18.28 -11.73
N PRO A 24 12.37 -19.07 -12.13
CA PRO A 24 11.25 -19.38 -11.28
C PRO A 24 11.71 -20.28 -10.12
N SER A 25 11.60 -19.77 -8.90
CA SER A 25 11.63 -20.60 -7.70
C SER A 25 10.23 -21.18 -7.48
N SER A 26 10.10 -22.47 -7.72
CA SER A 26 8.91 -23.32 -7.51
C SER A 26 7.71 -23.10 -8.46
N GLY A 27 7.24 -24.20 -9.07
CA GLY A 27 5.91 -24.26 -9.72
C GLY A 27 5.85 -23.75 -11.16
N THR A 28 6.22 -24.62 -12.11
CA THR A 28 6.26 -24.44 -13.56
C THR A 28 5.03 -23.74 -14.18
N LYS A 29 5.21 -22.49 -14.63
CA LYS A 29 4.60 -21.99 -15.88
C LYS A 29 5.71 -21.61 -16.87
N ALA A 30 6.56 -22.54 -17.27
CA ALA A 30 7.52 -22.26 -18.34
C ALA A 30 6.77 -22.25 -19.69
N GLY A 31 6.72 -21.11 -20.39
CA GLY A 31 6.08 -21.00 -21.70
C GLY A 31 5.54 -19.60 -22.03
N PRO A 32 4.90 -19.43 -23.21
CA PRO A 32 4.33 -18.15 -23.66
C PRO A 32 3.31 -17.55 -22.69
N ILE A 33 2.66 -18.38 -21.87
CA ILE A 33 1.69 -17.95 -20.85
C ILE A 33 2.36 -17.14 -19.74
N ALA A 34 3.55 -17.54 -19.25
CA ALA A 34 4.26 -16.76 -18.23
C ALA A 34 4.87 -15.48 -18.80
N ALA A 35 5.28 -15.50 -20.07
CA ALA A 35 5.73 -14.28 -20.74
C ALA A 35 4.58 -13.26 -20.88
N GLU A 36 3.38 -13.72 -21.22
CA GLU A 36 2.19 -12.86 -21.29
C GLU A 36 1.77 -12.34 -19.91
N GLU A 37 1.81 -13.18 -18.87
CA GLU A 37 1.52 -12.79 -17.49
C GLU A 37 2.52 -11.72 -17.02
N TYR A 38 3.83 -11.94 -17.21
CA TYR A 38 4.87 -10.96 -16.90
C TYR A 38 4.68 -9.64 -17.67
N GLN A 39 4.36 -9.71 -18.96
CA GLN A 39 4.13 -8.52 -19.77
C GLN A 39 2.90 -7.73 -19.27
N ARG A 40 1.83 -8.40 -18.87
CA ARG A 40 0.65 -7.74 -18.26
C ARG A 40 1.00 -7.06 -16.95
N GLU A 41 1.81 -7.70 -16.11
CA GLU A 41 2.29 -7.11 -14.85
C GLU A 41 3.19 -5.90 -15.08
N LEU A 42 4.12 -5.99 -16.03
CA LEU A 42 4.96 -4.88 -16.44
C LEU A 42 4.12 -3.68 -16.88
N ILE A 43 3.14 -3.90 -17.78
CA ILE A 43 2.24 -2.84 -18.26
C ILE A 43 1.44 -2.23 -17.09
N ASN A 44 0.91 -3.07 -16.19
CA ASN A 44 0.18 -2.61 -15.01
C ASN A 44 1.07 -1.76 -14.09
N ASN A 45 2.29 -2.22 -13.81
CA ASN A 45 3.24 -1.54 -12.96
C ASN A 45 3.67 -0.19 -13.55
N VAL A 46 4.04 -0.15 -14.83
CA VAL A 46 4.39 1.09 -15.53
C VAL A 46 3.21 2.05 -15.54
N GLY A 47 2.00 1.54 -15.81
CA GLY A 47 0.77 2.33 -15.75
C GLY A 47 0.52 2.95 -14.37
N CYS A 48 0.69 2.18 -13.30
CA CYS A 48 0.58 2.66 -11.92
C CYS A 48 1.65 3.69 -11.57
N MET A 49 2.91 3.48 -12.00
CA MET A 49 4.00 4.44 -11.79
C MET A 49 3.71 5.78 -12.48
N ILE A 50 3.24 5.76 -13.72
CA ILE A 50 2.81 6.96 -14.44
C ILE A 50 1.65 7.62 -13.70
N ALA A 51 0.66 6.84 -13.26
CA ALA A 51 -0.49 7.35 -12.50
C ALA A 51 -0.07 8.03 -11.18
N VAL A 52 0.95 7.52 -10.49
CA VAL A 52 1.53 8.16 -9.28
C VAL A 52 2.03 9.57 -9.62
N ILE A 53 2.85 9.70 -10.67
CA ILE A 53 3.43 10.99 -11.07
C ILE A 53 2.34 11.96 -11.53
N VAL A 54 1.38 11.48 -12.33
CA VAL A 54 0.25 12.29 -12.82
C VAL A 54 -0.63 12.76 -11.66
N ALA A 55 -1.01 11.87 -10.74
CA ALA A 55 -1.84 12.22 -9.58
C ALA A 55 -1.15 13.27 -8.70
N LEU A 56 0.15 13.10 -8.40
CA LEU A 56 0.93 14.08 -7.65
C LEU A 56 0.95 15.45 -8.35
N ALA A 57 1.20 15.47 -9.67
CA ALA A 57 1.18 16.72 -10.45
C ALA A 57 -0.20 17.38 -10.42
N VAL A 58 -1.27 16.62 -10.66
CA VAL A 58 -2.65 17.12 -10.64
C VAL A 58 -2.97 17.74 -9.28
N PHE A 59 -2.71 17.05 -8.17
CA PHE A 59 -3.03 17.56 -6.83
C PHE A 59 -2.15 18.72 -6.41
N GLN A 60 -0.88 18.77 -6.85
CA GLN A 60 0.02 19.89 -6.58
C GLN A 60 -0.40 21.17 -7.33
N PHE A 61 -0.76 21.07 -8.61
CA PHE A 61 -0.97 22.22 -9.48
C PHE A 61 -2.44 22.66 -9.65
N THR A 62 -3.44 21.85 -9.25
CA THR A 62 -4.87 22.20 -9.39
C THR A 62 -5.28 23.37 -8.47
N PRO A 63 -5.66 24.55 -8.97
CA PRO A 63 -5.88 25.75 -8.14
C PRO A 63 -6.76 25.56 -6.90
N LYS A 64 -6.48 26.29 -5.80
CA LYS A 64 -7.17 26.18 -4.50
C LYS A 64 -8.69 26.34 -4.57
N ARG A 65 -9.18 27.16 -5.51
CA ARG A 65 -10.62 27.35 -5.78
C ARG A 65 -11.34 26.09 -6.25
N LYS A 66 -10.63 25.14 -6.87
CA LYS A 66 -11.18 23.87 -7.36
C LYS A 66 -10.93 22.72 -6.39
N LEU A 67 -9.76 22.72 -5.73
CA LEU A 67 -9.38 21.68 -4.80
C LEU A 67 -8.72 22.29 -3.57
N SER A 68 -9.39 22.21 -2.42
CA SER A 68 -8.86 22.70 -1.16
C SER A 68 -7.58 21.95 -0.78
N ASP A 69 -6.70 22.57 0.02
CA ASP A 69 -5.46 21.91 0.47
C ASP A 69 -5.77 20.67 1.33
N PHE A 70 -6.88 20.70 2.08
CA PHE A 70 -7.38 19.55 2.84
C PHE A 70 -7.78 18.39 1.91
N SER A 71 -8.60 18.66 0.90
CA SER A 71 -9.06 17.67 -0.07
C SER A 71 -7.89 17.12 -0.89
N ALA A 72 -6.98 17.98 -1.35
CA ALA A 72 -5.77 17.57 -2.07
C ALA A 72 -4.91 16.61 -1.23
N ARG A 73 -4.73 16.89 0.06
CA ARG A 73 -3.98 16.03 0.99
C ARG A 73 -4.62 14.65 1.11
N LYS A 74 -5.92 14.59 1.41
CA LYS A 74 -6.61 13.32 1.65
C LYS A 74 -6.78 12.50 0.37
N LEU A 75 -7.04 13.15 -0.78
CA LEU A 75 -7.04 12.48 -2.08
C LEU A 75 -5.66 11.93 -2.44
N THR A 76 -4.59 12.69 -2.20
CA THR A 76 -3.22 12.20 -2.40
C THR A 76 -2.97 10.96 -1.54
N HIS A 77 -3.35 10.99 -0.25
CA HIS A 77 -3.18 9.85 0.65
C HIS A 77 -3.89 8.59 0.11
N ILE A 78 -5.19 8.70 -0.19
CA ILE A 78 -6.00 7.60 -0.72
C ILE A 78 -5.45 7.10 -2.06
N SER A 79 -5.12 8.00 -2.99
CA SER A 79 -4.65 7.62 -4.32
C SER A 79 -3.30 6.93 -4.27
N MET A 80 -2.36 7.44 -3.46
CA MET A 80 -1.04 6.85 -3.34
C MET A 80 -1.14 5.47 -2.68
N GLY A 81 -1.91 5.35 -1.61
CA GLY A 81 -2.17 4.05 -0.98
C GLY A 81 -2.83 3.05 -1.94
N THR A 82 -3.81 3.48 -2.71
CA THR A 82 -4.47 2.61 -3.72
C THR A 82 -3.50 2.17 -4.81
N LEU A 83 -2.67 3.08 -5.33
CA LEU A 83 -1.67 2.74 -6.35
C LEU A 83 -0.60 1.80 -5.80
N LEU A 84 -0.19 1.95 -4.54
CA LEU A 84 0.71 0.99 -3.87
C LEU A 84 0.10 -0.41 -3.75
N LEU A 85 -1.21 -0.52 -3.53
CA LEU A 85 -1.92 -1.81 -3.50
C LEU A 85 -2.03 -2.47 -4.89
N LEU A 86 -2.01 -1.67 -5.96
CA LEU A 86 -2.08 -2.16 -7.34
C LEU A 86 -0.71 -2.49 -7.94
N LEU A 87 0.38 -1.97 -7.36
CA LEU A 87 1.74 -2.27 -7.76
C LEU A 87 2.13 -3.68 -7.32
N LYS A 88 2.67 -4.47 -8.25
CA LYS A 88 3.24 -5.79 -7.98
C LYS A 88 4.75 -5.66 -7.86
N THR A 89 5.26 -5.83 -6.65
CA THR A 89 6.69 -5.71 -6.33
C THR A 89 7.46 -7.03 -6.48
N GLU A 90 6.78 -8.17 -6.43
CA GLU A 90 7.38 -9.49 -6.56
C GLU A 90 8.02 -9.66 -7.94
N GLY A 91 9.32 -9.94 -7.99
CA GLY A 91 10.07 -10.11 -9.25
C GLY A 91 10.42 -8.82 -10.01
N HIS A 92 9.95 -7.64 -9.56
CA HIS A 92 10.12 -6.36 -10.27
C HIS A 92 10.91 -5.33 -9.45
N SER A 93 12.24 -5.43 -9.45
CA SER A 93 13.13 -4.57 -8.64
C SER A 93 12.98 -3.08 -8.96
N TYR A 94 12.72 -2.71 -10.21
CA TYR A 94 12.49 -1.31 -10.61
C TYR A 94 11.29 -0.67 -9.89
N VAL A 95 10.23 -1.43 -9.58
CA VAL A 95 9.05 -0.94 -8.86
C VAL A 95 9.41 -0.58 -7.42
N LYS A 96 10.19 -1.43 -6.75
CA LYS A 96 10.65 -1.19 -5.37
C LYS A 96 11.49 0.07 -5.31
N ILE A 97 12.45 0.20 -6.23
CA ILE A 97 13.31 1.39 -6.35
C ILE A 97 12.44 2.64 -6.57
N PHE A 98 11.45 2.56 -7.47
CA PHE A 98 10.52 3.66 -7.70
C PHE A 98 9.76 4.08 -6.44
N ILE A 99 9.17 3.11 -5.71
CA ILE A 99 8.43 3.38 -4.46
C ILE A 99 9.35 4.07 -3.44
N ILE A 100 10.57 3.56 -3.25
CA ILE A 100 11.55 4.12 -2.31
C ILE A 100 11.94 5.54 -2.72
N ILE A 101 12.22 5.79 -4.01
CA ILE A 101 12.56 7.13 -4.51
C ILE A 101 11.41 8.10 -4.27
N VAL A 102 10.18 7.74 -4.62
CA VAL A 102 9.00 8.59 -4.40
C VAL A 102 8.82 8.90 -2.91
N ALA A 103 8.96 7.90 -2.03
CA ALA A 103 8.84 8.07 -0.59
C ALA A 103 9.93 9.02 -0.04
N VAL A 104 11.19 8.82 -0.43
CA VAL A 104 12.32 9.68 -0.03
C VAL A 104 12.12 11.10 -0.54
N CYS A 105 11.74 11.28 -1.81
CA CYS A 105 11.44 12.59 -2.38
C CYS A 105 10.29 13.31 -1.63
N ALA A 106 9.24 12.59 -1.23
CA ALA A 106 8.15 13.15 -0.45
C ALA A 106 8.61 13.60 0.96
N ILE A 107 9.46 12.82 1.62
CA ILE A 107 10.07 13.18 2.91
C ILE A 107 10.94 14.43 2.75
N LEU A 108 11.86 14.43 1.77
CA LEU A 108 12.75 15.58 1.50
C LEU A 108 11.94 16.83 1.15
N SER A 109 10.89 16.70 0.34
CA SER A 109 9.97 17.81 0.06
C SER A 109 9.37 18.36 1.36
N SER A 110 8.86 17.52 2.27
CA SER A 110 8.32 17.99 3.55
C SER A 110 9.35 18.73 4.42
N LEU A 111 10.64 18.40 4.32
CA LEU A 111 11.71 19.03 5.08
C LEU A 111 12.17 20.38 4.48
N TYR A 112 12.36 20.44 3.16
CA TYR A 112 12.97 21.60 2.48
C TYR A 112 11.94 22.52 1.82
N LYS A 113 11.06 21.98 0.97
CA LYS A 113 10.06 22.73 0.22
C LYS A 113 8.78 21.90 0.16
N PRO A 114 7.84 22.10 1.11
CA PRO A 114 6.69 21.22 1.24
C PRO A 114 5.82 21.30 0.00
N LEU A 115 5.23 20.16 -0.36
CA LEU A 115 4.11 20.12 -1.30
C LEU A 115 3.00 21.03 -0.81
N ARG A 116 2.17 21.52 -1.72
CA ARG A 116 1.14 22.50 -1.41
C ARG A 116 0.22 22.07 -0.27
N PHE A 117 -0.08 20.78 -0.22
CA PHE A 117 -0.99 20.16 0.74
C PHE A 117 -0.28 19.58 1.98
N ALA A 118 1.03 19.81 2.11
CA ALA A 118 1.84 19.42 3.25
C ALA A 118 2.33 20.66 4.02
N LYS A 119 2.60 20.48 5.32
CA LYS A 119 3.27 21.50 6.14
C LYS A 119 4.79 21.29 6.14
N LYS A 120 5.56 22.30 6.54
CA LYS A 120 7.00 22.13 6.78
C LYS A 120 7.18 21.19 7.98
N ARG A 121 7.99 20.13 7.83
CA ARG A 121 8.16 19.05 8.83
C ARG A 121 6.83 18.36 9.19
N ASP A 122 6.03 18.05 8.18
CA ASP A 122 4.74 17.37 8.36
C ASP A 122 4.96 15.93 8.81
N LYS A 123 4.76 15.67 10.10
CA LYS A 123 4.99 14.36 10.72
C LYS A 123 4.16 13.26 10.04
N GLY A 124 2.93 13.56 9.65
CA GLY A 124 2.06 12.59 8.97
C GLY A 124 2.61 12.17 7.61
N VAL A 125 3.09 13.12 6.80
CA VAL A 125 3.72 12.82 5.50
C VAL A 125 5.03 12.08 5.68
N ILE A 126 5.87 12.50 6.64
CA ILE A 126 7.17 11.88 6.89
C ILE A 126 7.00 10.44 7.36
N LEU A 127 6.15 10.20 8.36
CA LEU A 127 5.95 8.87 8.95
C LEU A 127 5.27 7.91 7.96
N PHE A 128 4.26 8.38 7.22
CA PHE A 128 3.63 7.57 6.16
C PHE A 128 4.65 7.07 5.15
N ASN A 129 5.46 7.98 4.59
CA ASN A 129 6.45 7.62 3.57
C ASN A 129 7.60 6.79 4.16
N ALA A 130 7.97 6.99 5.43
CA ALA A 130 8.95 6.15 6.10
C ALA A 130 8.45 4.70 6.25
N ILE A 131 7.19 4.52 6.66
CA ILE A 131 6.59 3.18 6.76
C ILE A 131 6.52 2.52 5.39
N VAL A 132 6.07 3.24 4.36
CA VAL A 132 6.01 2.73 2.97
C VAL A 132 7.39 2.32 2.46
N ALA A 133 8.42 3.14 2.68
CA ALA A 133 9.78 2.83 2.28
C ALA A 133 10.34 1.60 3.01
N VAL A 134 10.10 1.48 4.32
CA VAL A 134 10.49 0.30 5.12
C VAL A 134 9.77 -0.95 4.59
N TRP A 135 8.47 -0.87 4.34
CA TRP A 135 7.69 -1.98 3.76
C TRP A 135 8.26 -2.43 2.41
N ALA A 136 8.62 -1.47 1.53
CA ALA A 136 9.23 -1.76 0.24
C ALA A 136 10.62 -2.40 0.35
N VAL A 137 11.45 -1.94 1.31
CA VAL A 137 12.81 -2.49 1.54
C VAL A 137 12.76 -3.94 2.01
N PHE A 138 11.77 -4.29 2.83
CA PHE A 138 11.61 -5.64 3.37
C PHE A 138 10.70 -6.54 2.53
N ASP A 139 10.29 -6.10 1.33
CA ASP A 139 9.40 -6.86 0.44
C ASP A 139 8.11 -7.33 1.12
N LEU A 140 7.56 -6.49 1.99
CA LEU A 140 6.33 -6.80 2.71
C LEU A 140 5.11 -6.44 1.86
N PRO A 141 4.02 -7.23 1.90
CA PRO A 141 2.83 -6.97 1.13
C PRO A 141 2.13 -5.70 1.62
N PHE A 142 1.91 -4.75 0.72
CA PHE A 142 1.19 -3.50 1.02
C PHE A 142 -0.28 -3.72 1.40
N SER A 143 -0.87 -4.87 1.03
CA SER A 143 -2.23 -5.25 1.42
C SER A 143 -2.43 -5.30 2.94
N ALA A 144 -1.38 -5.59 3.70
CA ALA A 144 -1.42 -5.50 5.15
C ALA A 144 -1.65 -4.06 5.63
N LEU A 145 -1.13 -3.06 4.92
CA LEU A 145 -1.23 -1.64 5.28
C LEU A 145 -2.51 -0.96 4.75
N ALA A 146 -3.38 -1.66 4.02
CA ALA A 146 -4.58 -1.08 3.42
C ALA A 146 -5.44 -0.26 4.40
N PRO A 147 -5.66 -0.67 5.68
CA PRO A 147 -6.38 0.18 6.63
C PRO A 147 -5.77 1.58 6.84
N MET A 148 -4.44 1.69 6.86
CA MET A 148 -3.74 2.96 7.01
C MET A 148 -4.07 3.92 5.85
N PHE A 149 -4.18 3.38 4.64
CA PHE A 149 -4.36 4.15 3.41
C PHE A 149 -5.75 4.76 3.28
N TYR A 150 -6.76 4.11 3.88
CA TYR A 150 -8.16 4.48 3.71
C TYR A 150 -8.80 5.04 4.98
N ALA A 151 -8.52 4.47 6.15
CA ALA A 151 -9.30 4.78 7.34
C ALA A 151 -9.06 6.21 7.87
N ASP A 152 -7.81 6.69 7.93
CA ASP A 152 -7.51 8.10 8.29
C ASP A 152 -8.22 9.09 7.35
N PRO A 153 -7.97 9.06 6.03
CA PRO A 153 -8.54 10.06 5.16
C PRO A 153 -10.07 10.00 5.13
N CYS A 154 -10.68 8.81 5.19
CA CYS A 154 -12.14 8.68 5.30
C CYS A 154 -12.68 9.23 6.63
N GLY A 155 -12.01 8.94 7.76
CA GLY A 155 -12.40 9.48 9.07
C GLY A 155 -12.39 11.01 9.09
N ALA A 156 -11.34 11.61 8.55
CA ALA A 156 -11.23 13.07 8.44
C ALA A 156 -12.26 13.68 7.47
N ILE A 157 -12.52 13.04 6.32
CA ILE A 157 -13.52 13.52 5.34
C ILE A 157 -14.91 13.46 5.95
N VAL A 158 -15.33 12.30 6.47
CA VAL A 158 -16.65 12.13 7.09
C VAL A 158 -16.81 13.03 8.31
N GLY A 159 -15.77 13.13 9.15
CA GLY A 159 -15.82 13.97 10.34
C GLY A 159 -15.92 15.47 10.04
N THR A 160 -15.55 15.89 8.83
CA THR A 160 -15.70 17.28 8.36
C THR A 160 -17.04 17.52 7.65
N LEU A 161 -17.57 16.52 6.95
CA LEU A 161 -18.78 16.66 6.12
C LEU A 161 -20.07 16.30 6.85
N VAL A 162 -20.02 15.46 7.88
CA VAL A 162 -21.19 14.99 8.63
C VAL A 162 -21.22 15.63 10.00
N GLU A 163 -22.25 16.43 10.25
CA GLU A 163 -22.50 17.02 11.57
C GLU A 163 -22.76 15.91 12.58
N SER A 164 -21.90 15.82 13.59
CA SER A 164 -22.04 14.88 14.69
C SER A 164 -21.30 15.40 15.93
N PRO A 165 -21.67 14.95 17.14
CA PRO A 165 -21.00 15.37 18.35
C PRO A 165 -19.49 15.08 18.30
N LYS A 166 -18.70 16.01 18.84
CA LYS A 166 -17.29 15.76 19.16
C LYS A 166 -17.22 14.90 20.41
N TRP A 167 -16.31 13.93 20.42
CA TRP A 167 -16.13 13.05 21.59
C TRP A 167 -14.70 13.08 22.13
N LYS A 168 -13.70 13.44 21.32
CA LYS A 168 -12.31 13.61 21.76
C LYS A 168 -11.60 14.70 20.95
N GLY A 169 -11.34 15.84 21.56
CA GLY A 169 -10.75 16.98 20.86
C GLY A 169 -11.62 17.39 19.66
N ASP A 170 -11.04 17.43 18.47
CA ASP A 170 -11.76 17.70 17.22
C ASP A 170 -12.32 16.45 16.53
N LYS A 171 -12.16 15.26 17.12
CA LYS A 171 -12.67 14.01 16.56
C LYS A 171 -14.17 13.89 16.81
N THR A 172 -14.91 13.63 15.74
CA THR A 172 -16.37 13.52 15.75
C THR A 172 -16.80 12.05 15.77
N VAL A 173 -18.00 11.78 16.29
CA VAL A 173 -18.55 10.41 16.34
C VAL A 173 -18.69 9.84 14.94
N ALA A 174 -19.16 10.63 13.96
CA ALA A 174 -19.27 10.16 12.57
C ALA A 174 -17.90 9.88 11.94
N GLY A 175 -16.89 10.71 12.21
CA GLY A 175 -15.52 10.48 11.74
C GLY A 175 -14.94 9.17 12.28
N SER A 176 -15.05 8.93 13.59
CA SER A 176 -14.57 7.69 14.21
C SER A 176 -15.36 6.46 13.78
N ALA A 177 -16.68 6.58 13.55
CA ALA A 177 -17.47 5.50 12.95
C ALA A 177 -16.98 5.15 11.53
N ALA A 178 -16.60 6.16 10.74
CA ALA A 178 -16.00 5.93 9.42
C ALA A 178 -14.62 5.25 9.52
N VAL A 179 -13.76 5.65 10.47
CA VAL A 179 -12.48 4.95 10.73
C VAL A 179 -12.72 3.47 11.05
N PHE A 180 -13.70 3.18 11.91
CA PHE A 180 -14.05 1.80 12.28
C PHE A 180 -14.51 0.98 11.07
N VAL A 181 -15.53 1.46 10.35
CA VAL A 181 -16.10 0.74 9.20
C VAL A 181 -15.06 0.57 8.10
N VAL A 182 -14.31 1.62 7.76
CA VAL A 182 -13.31 1.55 6.70
C VAL A 182 -12.15 0.65 7.10
N THR A 183 -11.70 0.66 8.36
CA THR A 183 -10.68 -0.29 8.84
C THR A 183 -11.18 -1.73 8.72
N LEU A 184 -12.43 -2.01 9.13
CA LEU A 184 -13.03 -3.34 9.07
C LEU A 184 -13.07 -3.88 7.63
N LEU A 185 -13.37 -3.02 6.65
CA LEU A 185 -13.40 -3.37 5.23
C LEU A 185 -12.01 -3.46 4.61
N ALA A 186 -11.12 -2.52 4.93
CA ALA A 186 -9.77 -2.42 4.37
C ALA A 186 -8.83 -3.49 4.95
N ALA A 187 -9.12 -4.06 6.12
CA ALA A 187 -8.39 -5.20 6.67
C ALA A 187 -8.75 -6.53 5.96
N TYR A 188 -8.90 -6.49 4.63
CA TYR A 188 -9.36 -7.63 3.83
C TYR A 188 -8.34 -8.80 3.79
N SER A 189 -7.06 -8.53 4.07
CA SER A 189 -6.01 -9.54 4.17
C SER A 189 -6.08 -10.38 5.46
N VAL A 190 -6.88 -9.96 6.44
CA VAL A 190 -7.03 -10.66 7.72
C VAL A 190 -8.18 -11.67 7.59
N GLU A 191 -7.95 -12.98 7.62
CA GLU A 191 -9.05 -13.94 7.39
C GLU A 191 -10.11 -13.97 8.52
N CYS A 192 -9.67 -13.84 9.78
CA CYS A 192 -10.54 -13.93 10.94
C CYS A 192 -11.33 -12.62 11.15
N ILE A 193 -12.66 -12.68 11.04
CA ILE A 193 -13.54 -11.52 11.22
C ILE A 193 -13.40 -10.89 12.61
N TRP A 194 -13.23 -11.69 13.66
CA TRP A 194 -13.03 -11.18 15.02
C TRP A 194 -11.75 -10.37 15.14
N HIS A 195 -10.68 -10.80 14.46
CA HIS A 195 -9.44 -10.02 14.43
C HIS A 195 -9.62 -8.71 13.67
N ARG A 196 -10.38 -8.70 12.56
CA ARG A 196 -10.72 -7.45 11.85
C ARG A 196 -11.50 -6.48 12.74
N VAL A 197 -12.46 -6.99 13.51
CA VAL A 197 -13.24 -6.17 14.46
C VAL A 197 -12.32 -5.59 15.53
N VAL A 198 -11.45 -6.40 16.13
CA VAL A 198 -10.48 -5.93 17.14
C VAL A 198 -9.54 -4.88 16.54
N LEU A 199 -9.01 -5.11 15.34
CA LEU A 199 -8.19 -4.12 14.63
C LEU A 199 -8.94 -2.82 14.38
N ALA A 200 -10.20 -2.90 13.91
CA ALA A 200 -11.04 -1.73 13.68
C ALA A 200 -11.28 -0.93 14.97
N VAL A 201 -11.56 -1.59 16.09
CA VAL A 201 -11.67 -0.93 17.40
C VAL A 201 -10.35 -0.25 17.79
N LEU A 202 -9.23 -0.98 17.73
CA LEU A 202 -7.92 -0.47 18.11
C LEU A 202 -7.47 0.72 17.25
N CYS A 203 -7.60 0.63 15.93
CA CYS A 203 -7.30 1.72 15.01
C CYS A 203 -8.16 2.95 15.29
N THR A 204 -9.46 2.77 15.57
CA THR A 204 -10.38 3.88 15.88
C THR A 204 -10.00 4.59 17.18
N ILE A 205 -9.68 3.83 18.24
CA ILE A 205 -9.25 4.39 19.52
C ILE A 205 -7.91 5.12 19.37
N LEU A 206 -6.94 4.52 18.69
CA LEU A 206 -5.59 5.10 18.54
C LEU A 206 -5.56 6.29 17.59
N GLU A 207 -6.40 6.32 16.57
CA GLU A 207 -6.62 7.51 15.73
C GLU A 207 -7.13 8.67 16.58
N ALA A 208 -8.07 8.40 17.49
CA ALA A 208 -8.64 9.45 18.33
C ALA A 208 -7.70 9.94 19.44
N VAL A 209 -6.83 9.07 19.95
CA VAL A 209 -5.85 9.40 20.99
C VAL A 209 -4.55 9.98 20.41
N GLY A 210 -4.22 9.67 19.16
CA GLY A 210 -2.91 9.95 18.56
C GLY A 210 -2.59 11.42 18.29
N GLY A 211 -3.58 12.31 18.28
CA GLY A 211 -3.36 13.74 18.04
C GLY A 211 -2.61 13.98 16.73
N ASP A 212 -1.48 14.69 16.78
CA ASP A 212 -0.61 14.95 15.61
C ASP A 212 0.09 13.70 15.03
N TYR A 213 0.05 12.58 15.76
CA TYR A 213 0.64 11.30 15.38
C TYR A 213 -0.43 10.25 15.06
N ASP A 214 -1.68 10.66 14.87
CA ASP A 214 -2.83 9.79 14.59
C ASP A 214 -2.55 8.77 13.47
N ASN A 215 -1.97 9.20 12.34
CA ASN A 215 -1.60 8.32 11.23
C ASN A 215 -0.61 7.20 11.62
N MET A 216 0.33 7.49 12.52
CA MET A 216 1.31 6.52 12.98
C MET A 216 0.71 5.60 14.06
N LEU A 217 -0.05 6.18 14.99
CA LEU A 217 -0.62 5.42 16.08
C LEU A 217 -1.68 4.43 15.57
N MET A 218 -2.50 4.83 14.61
CA MET A 218 -3.52 3.95 14.03
C MET A 218 -2.93 2.83 13.18
N SER A 219 -1.71 2.98 12.66
CA SER A 219 -1.05 1.93 11.88
C SER A 219 -0.34 0.91 12.75
N ALA A 220 -0.02 1.24 14.00
CA ALA A 220 0.65 0.33 14.92
C ALA A 220 -0.08 -1.02 15.15
N PRO A 221 -1.41 -1.08 15.36
CA PRO A 221 -2.14 -2.35 15.49
C PRO A 221 -2.04 -3.22 14.24
N VAL A 222 -2.12 -2.61 13.07
CA VAL A 222 -2.09 -3.29 11.77
C VAL A 222 -0.70 -3.87 11.52
N ILE A 223 0.34 -3.09 11.77
CA ILE A 223 1.74 -3.51 11.69
C ILE A 223 2.03 -4.64 12.68
N ALA A 224 1.61 -4.48 13.94
CA ALA A 224 1.81 -5.50 14.97
C ALA A 224 1.09 -6.81 14.61
N TYR A 225 -0.16 -6.72 14.13
CA TYR A 225 -0.91 -7.89 13.69
C TYR A 225 -0.22 -8.61 12.54
N TYR A 226 0.29 -7.87 11.55
CA TYR A 226 1.03 -8.46 10.44
C TYR A 226 2.20 -9.30 10.96
N PHE A 227 3.06 -8.76 11.82
CA PHE A 227 4.21 -9.49 12.33
C PHE A 227 3.85 -10.67 13.24
N LEU A 228 2.79 -10.56 14.05
CA LEU A 228 2.39 -11.61 14.99
C LEU A 228 1.67 -12.78 14.31
N PHE A 229 0.87 -12.52 13.26
CA PHE A 229 -0.05 -13.52 12.73
C PHE A 229 0.12 -13.81 11.24
N GLN A 230 0.53 -12.83 10.42
CA GLN A 230 0.57 -12.99 8.95
C GLN A 230 1.98 -13.25 8.43
N HIS A 231 3.01 -12.64 9.02
CA HIS A 231 4.39 -12.75 8.54
C HIS A 231 4.89 -14.20 8.59
N GLN A 232 4.58 -14.91 9.68
CA GLN A 232 4.91 -16.33 9.81
C GLN A 232 4.15 -17.19 8.79
N GLN A 233 2.88 -16.86 8.50
CA GLN A 233 2.09 -17.60 7.51
C GLN A 233 2.62 -17.40 6.09
N HIS A 234 3.02 -16.18 5.72
CA HIS A 234 3.67 -15.90 4.44
C HIS A 234 5.01 -16.62 4.31
N ALA A 235 5.88 -16.53 5.32
CA ALA A 235 7.17 -17.24 5.31
C ALA A 235 7.02 -18.77 5.16
N VAL A 236 5.98 -19.36 5.77
CA VAL A 236 5.68 -20.79 5.63
C VAL A 236 5.12 -21.10 4.23
N ASN A 237 4.20 -20.29 3.71
CA ASN A 237 3.64 -20.50 2.37
C ASN A 237 4.71 -20.38 1.26
N ASP A 238 5.68 -19.47 1.43
CA ASP A 238 6.80 -19.28 0.52
C ASP A 238 7.83 -20.42 0.63
N ALA A 239 8.10 -20.90 1.85
CA ALA A 239 9.02 -22.03 2.07
C ALA A 239 8.49 -23.37 1.52
N TRP A 240 7.17 -23.54 1.44
CA TRP A 240 6.52 -24.76 0.96
C TRP A 240 5.84 -24.61 -0.40
N GLY A 241 6.16 -23.55 -1.16
CA GLY A 241 5.75 -23.39 -2.56
C GLY A 241 4.23 -23.37 -2.79
N GLY A 242 3.47 -22.75 -1.88
CA GLY A 242 2.02 -22.62 -2.03
C GLY A 242 1.22 -23.92 -1.88
N LEU A 243 1.79 -24.99 -1.32
CA LEU A 243 1.02 -26.13 -0.82
C LEU A 243 0.23 -25.71 0.41
N SER A 244 -0.93 -25.09 0.15
CA SER A 244 -1.99 -24.91 1.14
C SER A 244 -2.42 -26.28 1.65
N ILE A 245 -1.87 -26.72 2.79
CA ILE A 245 -2.41 -27.81 3.58
C ILE A 245 -3.65 -27.26 4.29
N ARG A 246 -4.69 -26.87 3.54
CA ARG A 246 -6.05 -26.77 4.06
C ARG A 246 -6.72 -28.14 3.92
N GLY A 247 -6.08 -29.13 4.55
CA GLY A 247 -6.76 -30.35 5.00
C GLY A 247 -7.38 -30.01 6.34
N GLY A 248 -8.71 -29.99 6.40
CA GLY A 248 -9.46 -29.35 7.47
C GLY A 248 -9.23 -29.94 8.86
N PHE A 249 -9.55 -29.12 9.86
CA PHE A 249 -10.36 -29.55 10.99
C PHE A 249 -11.24 -28.36 11.40
N SER A 250 -12.53 -28.49 11.11
CA SER A 250 -13.58 -27.83 11.87
C SER A 250 -13.61 -28.43 13.26
N SER A 251 -13.45 -27.59 14.28
CA SER A 251 -13.97 -27.79 15.63
C SER A 251 -14.13 -26.43 16.28
#